data_AF-A0A562PDQ5-F1
#
_entry.id   AF-A0A562PDQ5-F1
#
_cell.length_a   1.000
_cell.length_b   1.000
_cell.length_c   1.000
_cell.angle_alpha   90.00
_cell.angle_beta   90.00
_cell.angle_gamma   90.00
#
_symmetry.space_group_name_H-M   'P 1'
#
loop_
_entity.id
_entity.type
_entity.pdbx_description
1 polymer ?
#
loop_
_entity_poly.entity_id
_entity_poly.type
_entity_poly.pdbx_seq_one_letter_code
_entity_poly.pdbx_strand_id
1 'polypeptide(L)'
;MLARVRTLIKQADPEVVEAWKWRGVPVWEHAGIICTGETYKNVVKMTFAKGASLEDPSGLFNSSLEGNTRRAIDIHESDDIDEEALKALIRAAVALNISVRAAAGRVRPQERPKSA
;
A
#
# COMPACT_ATOMS: atom_id res chain seq x y z
N MET A 1 -10.48 11.02 -11.02
CA MET A 1 -10.09 10.59 -9.66
C MET A 1 -8.63 10.07 -9.53
N LEU A 2 -8.17 9.10 -10.34
CA LEU A 2 -6.85 8.45 -10.16
C LEU A 2 -5.63 9.41 -10.03
N ALA A 3 -5.61 10.51 -10.78
CA ALA A 3 -4.52 11.51 -10.70
C ALA A 3 -4.41 12.16 -9.31
N ARG A 4 -5.55 12.39 -8.64
CA ARG A 4 -5.58 12.92 -7.26
C ARG A 4 -4.96 11.91 -6.29
N VAL A 5 -5.37 10.64 -6.38
CA VAL A 5 -4.79 9.53 -5.59
C VAL A 5 -3.28 9.44 -5.79
N ARG A 6 -2.80 9.46 -7.04
CA ARG A 6 -1.35 9.44 -7.34
C ARG A 6 -0.61 10.59 -6.66
N THR A 7 -1.19 11.78 -6.66
CA THR A 7 -0.63 12.97 -6.01
C THR A 7 -0.55 12.77 -4.49
N LEU A 8 -1.62 12.29 -3.87
CA LEU A 8 -1.66 12.04 -2.42
C LEU A 8 -0.66 10.97 -2.00
N ILE A 9 -0.49 9.90 -2.78
CA ILE A 9 0.52 8.87 -2.54
C ILE A 9 1.92 9.45 -2.56
N LYS A 10 2.25 10.28 -3.56
CA LYS A 10 3.58 10.91 -3.65
C LYS A 10 3.84 11.93 -2.53
N GLN A 11 2.80 12.62 -2.07
CA GLN A 11 2.89 13.53 -0.92
C GLN A 11 3.04 12.77 0.40
N ALA A 12 2.39 11.62 0.54
CA ALA A 12 2.51 10.77 1.72
C ALA A 12 3.93 10.19 1.85
N ASP A 13 4.49 9.75 0.71
CA ASP A 13 5.80 9.12 0.60
C ASP A 13 6.52 9.57 -0.70
N PRO A 14 7.46 10.53 -0.62
CA PRO A 14 8.23 10.98 -1.76
C PRO A 14 9.13 9.92 -2.38
N GLU A 15 9.45 8.83 -1.69
CA GLU A 15 10.30 7.75 -2.20
C GLU A 15 9.52 6.64 -2.91
N VAL A 16 8.18 6.71 -2.87
CA VAL A 16 7.31 5.73 -3.50
C VAL A 16 7.60 5.59 -4.99
N VAL A 17 7.65 4.34 -5.44
CA VAL A 17 7.77 3.97 -6.85
C VAL A 17 6.40 3.57 -7.38
N GLU A 18 6.01 4.16 -8.50
CA GLU A 18 4.86 3.73 -9.27
C GLU A 18 5.31 2.78 -10.38
N ALA A 19 4.81 1.56 -10.35
CA ALA A 19 5.02 0.54 -11.37
C ALA A 19 3.69 0.20 -12.06
N TRP A 20 3.76 -0.31 -13.29
CA TRP A 20 2.60 -0.82 -14.00
C TRP A 20 2.71 -2.34 -14.09
N LYS A 21 1.76 -3.04 -13.47
CA LYS A 21 1.74 -4.51 -13.40
C LYS A 21 0.41 -5.04 -13.92
N TRP A 22 0.33 -6.36 -14.11
CA TRP A 22 -0.91 -7.10 -14.38
C TRP A 22 -1.85 -6.43 -15.41
N ARG A 23 -1.39 -6.32 -16.66
CA ARG A 23 -2.17 -5.73 -17.78
C ARG A 23 -2.56 -4.27 -17.55
N GLY A 24 -1.67 -3.47 -16.96
CA GLY A 24 -1.80 -2.01 -16.92
C GLY A 24 -2.45 -1.46 -15.64
N VAL A 25 -2.38 -2.19 -14.53
CA VAL A 25 -2.77 -1.70 -13.22
C VAL A 25 -1.59 -0.96 -12.58
N PRO A 26 -1.74 0.30 -12.16
CA PRO A 26 -0.72 0.99 -11.39
C PRO A 26 -0.61 0.36 -9.99
N VAL A 27 0.64 0.16 -9.55
CA VAL A 27 1.01 -0.41 -8.27
C VAL A 27 2.05 0.49 -7.64
N TRP A 28 1.80 0.89 -6.39
CA TRP A 28 2.75 1.70 -5.63
C TRP A 28 3.51 0.84 -4.64
N GLU A 29 4.82 1.03 -4.61
CA GLU A 29 5.74 0.20 -3.83
C GLU A 29 6.79 1.05 -3.11
N HIS A 30 7.01 0.73 -1.84
CA HIS A 30 8.16 1.16 -1.05
C HIS A 30 8.47 0.04 -0.06
N ALA A 31 9.65 -0.57 -0.20
CA ALA A 31 10.09 -1.74 0.58
C ALA A 31 9.12 -2.95 0.51
N GLY A 32 8.24 -2.97 -0.49
CA GLY A 32 7.15 -3.91 -0.67
C GLY A 32 5.96 -3.22 -1.33
N ILE A 33 4.93 -3.98 -1.74
CA ILE A 33 3.71 -3.42 -2.30
C ILE A 33 2.94 -2.67 -1.21
N ILE A 34 2.59 -1.42 -1.49
CA ILE A 34 1.69 -0.62 -0.65
C ILE A 34 0.26 -0.92 -1.07
N CYS A 35 -0.11 -0.48 -2.28
CA CYS A 35 -1.44 -0.66 -2.83
C CYS A 35 -1.47 -0.70 -4.36
N THR A 36 -2.56 -1.21 -4.91
CA THR A 36 -2.94 -1.05 -6.32
C THR A 36 -3.81 0.19 -6.54
N GLY A 37 -4.00 0.63 -7.78
CA GLY A 37 -4.92 1.69 -8.18
C GLY A 37 -5.76 1.29 -9.38
N GLU A 38 -6.73 0.40 -9.16
CA GLU A 38 -7.57 -0.13 -10.22
C GLU A 38 -8.68 0.86 -10.57
N THR A 39 -8.75 1.28 -11.83
CA THR A 39 -9.82 2.17 -12.31
C THR A 39 -10.97 1.38 -12.89
N TYR A 40 -12.15 1.54 -12.34
CA TYR A 40 -13.41 1.06 -12.88
C TYR A 40 -14.25 2.24 -13.38
N LYS A 41 -15.44 1.96 -13.93
CA LYS A 41 -16.30 2.97 -14.57
C LYS A 41 -16.56 4.20 -13.69
N ASN A 42 -16.78 4.01 -12.39
CA ASN A 42 -17.18 5.08 -11.47
C ASN A 42 -16.33 5.14 -10.19
N VAL A 43 -15.40 4.21 -10.02
CA VAL A 43 -14.61 4.07 -8.79
C VAL A 43 -13.14 3.84 -9.10
N VAL A 44 -12.28 4.41 -8.26
CA VAL A 44 -10.88 4.03 -8.16
C VAL A 44 -10.75 3.13 -6.93
N LYS A 45 -10.43 1.86 -7.17
CA LYS A 45 -10.20 0.88 -6.12
C LYS A 45 -8.74 0.84 -5.74
N MET A 46 -8.47 1.09 -4.46
CA MET A 46 -7.15 0.97 -3.87
C MET A 46 -7.08 -0.29 -2.99
N THR A 47 -6.40 -1.33 -3.46
CA THR A 47 -6.22 -2.55 -2.66
C THR A 47 -4.88 -2.53 -1.94
N PHE A 48 -4.89 -2.48 -0.61
CA PHE A 48 -3.66 -2.49 0.20
C PHE A 48 -3.18 -3.93 0.42
N ALA A 49 -1.92 -4.18 0.05
CA ALA A 49 -1.36 -5.54 0.03
C ALA A 49 -1.30 -6.20 1.43
N LYS A 50 -1.13 -5.39 2.47
CA LYS A 50 -1.17 -5.79 3.89
C LYS A 50 -2.28 -5.05 4.64
N GLY A 51 -3.36 -4.71 3.94
CA GLY A 51 -4.43 -3.88 4.48
C GLY A 51 -4.99 -4.40 5.81
N ALA A 52 -5.09 -5.71 6.03
CA ALA A 52 -5.61 -6.27 7.29
C ALA A 52 -4.71 -6.00 8.52
N SER A 53 -3.44 -5.65 8.31
CA SER A 53 -2.48 -5.34 9.37
C SER A 53 -2.33 -3.84 9.66
N LEU A 54 -3.12 -3.00 8.98
CA LEU A 54 -3.09 -1.54 9.17
C LEU A 54 -4.17 -1.12 10.16
N GLU A 55 -3.89 -0.13 10.99
CA GLU A 55 -4.93 0.54 11.75
C GLU A 55 -5.69 1.49 10.80
N ASP A 56 -6.99 1.61 10.99
CA ASP A 56 -7.86 2.46 10.18
C ASP A 56 -8.86 3.21 11.08
N PRO A 57 -8.38 4.18 11.88
CA PRO A 57 -9.21 4.89 12.85
C PRO A 57 -10.29 5.74 12.17
N SER A 58 -10.07 6.17 10.93
CA SER A 58 -11.03 6.95 10.14
C SER A 58 -12.01 6.09 9.34
N GLY A 59 -11.86 4.75 9.36
CA GLY A 59 -12.76 3.83 8.67
C GLY A 59 -12.75 3.99 7.15
N LEU A 60 -11.59 4.26 6.55
CA LEU A 60 -11.46 4.40 5.10
C LEU A 60 -11.68 3.10 4.33
N PHE A 61 -11.33 1.95 4.91
CA PHE A 61 -11.56 0.67 4.27
C PHE A 61 -13.06 0.38 4.20
N ASN A 62 -13.57 0.22 2.98
CA ASN A 62 -14.99 -0.04 2.71
C ASN A 62 -15.21 -1.31 1.86
N SER A 63 -14.13 -1.96 1.41
CA SER A 63 -14.17 -3.06 0.45
C SER A 63 -13.16 -4.14 0.83
N SER A 64 -13.46 -5.39 0.50
CA SER A 64 -12.62 -6.56 0.85
C SER A 64 -12.30 -6.65 2.36
N LEU A 65 -13.27 -6.34 3.23
CA LEU A 65 -13.07 -6.25 4.68
C LEU A 65 -12.86 -7.60 5.37
N GLU A 66 -13.41 -8.68 4.80
CA GLU A 66 -13.32 -10.03 5.35
C GLU A 66 -11.98 -10.73 5.02
N GLY A 67 -11.09 -10.05 4.28
CA GLY A 67 -9.80 -10.61 3.89
C GLY A 67 -8.78 -10.63 5.04
N ASN A 68 -8.13 -11.77 5.28
CA ASN A 68 -7.07 -11.93 6.29
C ASN A 68 -5.74 -11.23 5.96
N THR A 69 -5.63 -10.58 4.81
CA THR A 69 -4.35 -10.01 4.35
C THR A 69 -4.54 -8.64 3.72
N ARG A 70 -5.53 -8.50 2.83
CA ARG A 70 -5.78 -7.27 2.07
C ARG A 70 -7.10 -6.66 2.51
N ARG A 71 -7.15 -5.34 2.45
CA ARG A 71 -8.38 -4.53 2.51
C ARG A 71 -8.31 -3.48 1.42
N ALA A 72 -9.46 -2.99 0.97
CA ALA A 72 -9.54 -2.06 -0.12
C ALA A 72 -10.42 -0.85 0.19
N ILE A 73 -10.14 0.24 -0.52
CA ILE A 73 -10.90 1.48 -0.52
C ILE A 73 -11.42 1.66 -1.94
N ASP A 74 -12.74 1.61 -2.11
CA ASP A 74 -13.40 2.00 -3.34
C ASP A 74 -13.74 3.49 -3.22
N ILE A 75 -13.04 4.33 -3.99
CA ILE A 75 -13.20 5.79 -4.01
C ILE A 75 -14.07 6.18 -5.20
N HIS A 76 -15.24 6.73 -4.96
CA HIS A 76 -16.10 7.22 -6.04
C HIS A 76 -15.65 8.58 -6.54
N GLU A 77 -15.93 8.91 -7.81
CA GLU A 77 -15.54 10.20 -8.38
C GLU A 77 -16.15 11.41 -7.66
N SER A 78 -17.29 11.22 -7.02
CA SER A 78 -18.01 12.25 -6.25
C SER A 78 -17.62 12.30 -4.78
N ASP A 79 -16.75 11.40 -4.30
CA ASP A 79 -16.38 11.36 -2.89
C ASP A 79 -15.41 12.48 -2.54
N ASP A 80 -15.60 13.07 -1.36
CA ASP A 80 -14.57 13.86 -0.73
C ASP A 80 -13.58 12.91 -0.04
N ILE A 81 -12.33 12.94 -0.52
CA ILE A 81 -11.28 12.10 0.07
C ILE A 81 -10.78 12.81 1.33
N ASP A 82 -10.85 12.13 2.47
CA ASP A 82 -10.07 12.51 3.65
C ASP A 82 -8.58 12.32 3.34
N GLU A 83 -7.96 13.40 2.85
CA GLU A 83 -6.58 13.38 2.37
C GLU A 83 -5.58 13.09 3.49
N GLU A 84 -5.85 13.57 4.70
CA GLU A 84 -4.98 13.37 5.86
C GLU A 84 -5.03 11.91 6.30
N ALA A 85 -6.24 11.34 6.42
CA ALA A 85 -6.41 9.93 6.75
C ALA A 85 -5.79 9.02 5.69
N LEU A 86 -5.98 9.32 4.39
CA LEU A 86 -5.41 8.51 3.31
C LEU A 86 -3.87 8.57 3.34
N LYS A 87 -3.28 9.76 3.53
CA LYS A 87 -1.82 9.92 3.67
C LYS A 87 -1.28 9.17 4.90
N ALA A 88 -1.98 9.22 6.03
CA ALA A 88 -1.62 8.49 7.23
C ALA A 88 -1.62 6.98 6.99
N LEU A 89 -2.65 6.45 6.32
CA LEU A 89 -2.76 5.04 5.97
C LEU A 89 -1.63 4.58 5.03
N ILE A 90 -1.27 5.40 4.04
CA ILE A 90 -0.15 5.13 3.13
C ILE A 90 1.17 5.08 3.92
N ARG A 91 1.41 6.05 4.81
CA ARG A 91 2.62 6.06 5.67
C ARG A 91 2.70 4.82 6.57
N ALA A 92 1.58 4.41 7.15
CA ALA A 92 1.51 3.19 7.97
C ALA A 92 1.86 1.94 7.14
N ALA A 93 1.37 1.84 5.91
CA ALA A 93 1.67 0.75 5.00
C ALA A 93 3.17 0.69 4.62
N VAL A 94 3.78 1.84 4.36
CA VAL A 94 5.23 1.96 4.11
C VAL A 94 6.03 1.51 5.34
N ALA A 95 5.69 2.01 6.53
CA ALA A 95 6.35 1.66 7.78
C ALA A 95 6.29 0.15 8.07
N LEU A 96 5.13 -0.47 7.81
CA LEU A 96 4.97 -1.93 7.92
C LEU A 96 5.86 -2.69 6.93
N ASN A 97 5.95 -2.22 5.69
CA ASN A 97 6.83 -2.84 4.69
C ASN A 97 8.31 -2.76 5.08
N ILE A 98 8.77 -1.59 5.52
CA ILE A 98 10.14 -1.38 6.00
C ILE A 98 10.43 -2.31 7.20
N SER A 99 9.51 -2.38 8.17
CA SER A 99 9.65 -3.23 9.35
C SER A 99 9.77 -4.71 8.99
N VAL A 100 8.91 -5.21 8.09
CA VAL A 100 8.97 -6.60 7.62
C VAL A 100 10.28 -6.88 6.88
N ARG A 101 10.74 -5.96 6.02
CA ARG A 101 12.00 -6.12 5.28
C ARG A 101 13.21 -6.10 6.20
N ALA A 102 13.21 -5.23 7.21
CA ALA A 102 14.26 -5.18 8.24
C ALA A 102 14.31 -6.49 9.05
N ALA A 103 13.16 -7.02 9.46
CA ALA A 103 13.08 -8.31 10.14
C ALA A 103 13.62 -9.46 9.27
N ALA A 104 13.24 -9.52 7.99
CA ALA A 104 13.74 -10.54 7.07
C ALA A 104 15.26 -10.46 6.82
N GLY A 105 15.84 -9.25 6.88
CA GLY A 105 17.29 -9.06 6.80
C GLY A 105 18.05 -9.64 8.00
N ARG A 106 17.45 -9.60 9.20
CA ARG A 106 18.06 -10.11 10.43
C ARG A 106 18.07 -11.64 10.54
N VAL A 107 17.25 -12.33 9.76
CA VAL A 107 17.08 -13.81 9.84
C VAL A 107 18.04 -14.58 8.93
N ARG A 108 18.81 -13.93 8.04
CA ARG A 108 19.78 -14.64 7.18
C ARG A 108 20.97 -15.13 8.02
N PRO A 109 21.22 -16.45 8.12
CA PRO A 109 22.38 -16.96 8.85
C PRO A 109 23.67 -16.59 8.11
N GLN A 110 24.66 -16.15 8.88
CA GLN A 110 26.02 -15.91 8.43
C GLN A 110 26.60 -17.26 7.97
N GLU A 111 26.99 -17.38 6.69
CA GLU A 111 27.68 -18.57 6.19
C GLU A 111 28.93 -18.81 7.05
N ARG A 112 28.97 -19.95 7.74
CA ARG A 112 30.15 -20.35 8.51
C ARG A 112 31.31 -20.55 7.53
N PRO A 113 32.49 -19.95 7.75
CA PRO A 113 33.64 -20.22 6.89
C PRO A 113 34.00 -21.70 7.00
N LYS A 114 34.22 -22.36 5.85
CA LYS A 114 34.72 -23.73 5.78
C LYS A 114 36.13 -23.75 6.36
N SER A 115 36.31 -24.39 7.52
CA SER A 115 37.64 -24.73 8.03
C SER A 115 38.29 -25.80 7.15
N ALA A 116 39.58 -25.59 6.89
CA ALA A 116 40.49 -26.45 6.12
C ALA A 116 40.72 -27.82 6.75
#